data_AF-A0A9Q1LEZ0-F1
#
_entry.id   AF-A0A9Q1LEZ0-F1
#
_cell.length_a   1.000
_cell.length_b   1.000
_cell.length_c   1.000
_cell.angle_alpha   90.00
_cell.angle_beta   90.00
_cell.angle_gamma   90.00
#
_symmetry.space_group_name_H-M   'P 1'
#
loop_
_entity.id
_entity.type
_entity.pdbx_description
1 polymer ?
#
loop_
_entity_poly.entity_id
_entity_poly.type
_entity_poly.pdbx_seq_one_letter_code
_entity_poly.pdbx_strand_id
1 'polypeptide(L)'
;MGVKASKLSKLIGIGMVGKRLKSVGAEVMTPRGYVPVAVGVSLTESKRFMVHTTTLYDAEFLELLSRAAEEYGFCNQGILRIPYETKAFEERMFNVSTYTGGRKRISPKIRVPE
;
A
#
# COMPACT_ATOMS: atom_id res chain seq x y z
N MET A 1 3.56 -53.88 16.15
CA MET A 1 2.95 -52.59 16.54
C MET A 1 4.07 -51.59 16.77
N GLY A 2 4.11 -50.50 16.00
CA GLY A 2 5.21 -49.52 16.03
C GLY A 2 5.12 -48.58 17.23
N VAL A 3 6.23 -48.46 17.97
CA VAL A 3 6.43 -47.40 18.97
C VAL A 3 7.16 -46.24 18.31
N LYS A 4 6.53 -45.07 18.36
CA LYS A 4 6.90 -43.86 17.62
C LYS A 4 8.12 -43.15 18.23
N ALA A 5 8.91 -42.54 17.35
CA ALA A 5 10.13 -41.79 17.64
C ALA A 5 9.94 -40.65 18.65
N SER A 6 10.84 -40.58 19.64
CA SER A 6 10.96 -39.46 20.58
C SER A 6 12.04 -38.51 20.11
N LYS A 7 11.65 -37.31 19.68
CA LYS A 7 12.57 -36.23 19.27
C LYS A 7 13.13 -35.53 20.51
N LEU A 8 14.37 -35.83 20.84
CA LEU A 8 15.23 -34.94 21.63
C LEU A 8 15.45 -33.64 20.86
N SER A 9 15.20 -32.50 21.49
CA SER A 9 16.28 -31.56 21.88
C SER A 9 15.72 -30.20 22.29
N LYS A 10 15.96 -29.87 23.56
CA LYS A 10 15.99 -28.52 24.10
C LYS A 10 17.31 -27.89 23.67
N LEU A 11 17.29 -26.70 23.10
CA LEU A 11 18.40 -25.76 23.21
C LEU A 11 17.86 -24.40 23.64
N ILE A 12 18.24 -24.08 24.87
CA ILE A 12 18.22 -22.75 25.48
C ILE A 12 19.38 -21.99 24.85
N GLY A 13 19.09 -20.89 24.18
CA GLY A 13 20.09 -19.96 23.65
C GLY A 13 19.67 -18.54 24.00
N ILE A 14 20.39 -17.95 24.93
CA ILE A 14 20.24 -16.60 25.47
C ILE A 14 20.51 -15.60 24.35
N GLY A 15 19.50 -14.79 24.02
CA GLY A 15 19.56 -13.78 22.97
C GLY A 15 18.31 -12.92 22.96
N MET A 16 18.05 -12.23 24.07
CA MET A 16 17.04 -11.16 24.14
C MET A 16 17.58 -9.88 23.48
N VAL A 17 17.66 -9.87 22.15
CA VAL A 17 17.76 -8.61 21.39
C VAL A 17 16.81 -8.74 20.19
N GLY A 18 15.67 -8.05 20.28
CA GLY A 18 14.81 -7.80 19.13
C GLY A 18 13.60 -8.72 18.90
N LYS A 19 13.03 -9.35 19.93
CA LYS A 19 11.63 -9.80 19.82
C LYS A 19 10.72 -8.56 19.91
N ARG A 20 10.63 -7.81 18.82
CA ARG A 20 9.51 -6.87 18.64
C ARG A 20 8.24 -7.69 18.73
N LEU A 21 7.44 -7.35 19.73
CA LEU A 21 6.14 -7.93 20.02
C LEU A 21 5.32 -7.98 18.73
N LYS A 22 4.82 -9.16 18.34
CA LYS A 22 3.74 -9.28 17.37
C LYS A 22 2.55 -8.52 17.96
N SER A 23 2.29 -7.32 17.48
CA SER A 23 1.05 -6.61 17.80
C SER A 23 -0.11 -7.45 17.27
N VAL A 24 -1.05 -7.73 18.16
CA VAL A 24 -2.34 -8.31 17.84
C VAL A 24 -3.10 -7.27 17.02
N GLY A 25 -3.42 -7.62 15.78
CA GLY A 25 -3.93 -6.72 14.75
C GLY A 25 -2.95 -6.75 13.58
N ALA A 26 -3.37 -7.34 12.46
CA ALA A 26 -2.56 -7.35 11.25
C ALA A 26 -2.29 -5.89 10.85
N GLU A 27 -1.14 -5.37 11.28
CA GLU A 27 -0.56 -4.15 10.73
C GLU A 27 -0.40 -4.47 9.25
N VAL A 28 -1.31 -3.94 8.42
CA VAL A 28 -1.19 -4.04 6.97
C VAL A 28 0.08 -3.26 6.64
N MET A 29 1.20 -3.98 6.62
CA MET A 29 2.50 -3.41 6.31
C MET A 29 2.37 -2.78 4.93
N THR A 30 2.41 -1.45 4.89
CA THR A 30 2.32 -0.73 3.63
C THR A 30 3.59 -1.04 2.84
N PRO A 31 3.47 -1.60 1.62
CA PRO A 31 4.64 -1.90 0.81
C PRO A 31 5.44 -0.62 0.52
N ARG A 32 6.76 -0.75 0.37
CA ARG A 32 7.60 0.39 0.00
C ARG A 32 7.13 1.00 -1.32
N GLY A 33 7.09 2.32 -1.39
CA GLY A 33 6.63 3.04 -2.58
C GLY A 33 5.12 3.05 -2.75
N TYR A 34 4.34 2.66 -1.74
CA TYR A 34 2.88 2.80 -1.74
C TYR A 34 2.41 3.69 -0.60
N VAL A 35 1.30 4.38 -0.82
CA VAL A 35 0.64 5.24 0.16
C VAL A 35 -0.82 4.78 0.31
N PRO A 36 -1.32 4.61 1.54
CA PRO A 36 -2.74 4.37 1.76
C PRO A 36 -3.54 5.65 1.51
N VAL A 37 -4.53 5.55 0.64
CA VAL A 37 -5.43 6.65 0.26
C VAL A 37 -6.87 6.23 0.55
N ALA A 38 -7.60 7.03 1.31
CA ALA A 38 -9.05 6.88 1.50
C ALA A 38 -9.79 7.79 0.52
N VAL A 39 -10.61 7.19 -0.33
CA VAL A 39 -11.36 7.90 -1.37
C VAL A 39 -12.85 7.76 -1.11
N GLY A 40 -13.56 8.88 -1.11
CA GLY A 40 -15.00 8.95 -0.95
C GLY A 40 -15.46 10.39 -0.78
N VAL A 41 -16.72 10.66 -1.10
CA VAL A 41 -17.33 12.00 -0.96
C VAL A 41 -17.64 12.33 0.51
N SER A 42 -17.84 11.30 1.33
CA SER A 42 -18.13 11.41 2.76
C SER A 42 -17.15 10.61 3.59
N LEU A 43 -16.85 11.07 4.82
CA LEU A 43 -15.91 10.41 5.72
C LEU A 43 -16.32 8.97 6.08
N THR A 44 -17.63 8.71 6.18
CA THR A 44 -18.22 7.41 6.52
C THR A 44 -18.24 6.41 5.35
N GLU A 45 -18.15 6.91 4.10
CA GLU A 45 -18.33 6.13 2.88
C GLU A 45 -17.05 6.15 2.01
N SER A 46 -15.89 6.02 2.66
CA SER A 46 -14.60 6.00 1.98
C SER A 46 -14.03 4.59 1.83
N LYS A 47 -13.50 4.28 0.64
CA LYS A 47 -12.77 3.04 0.36
C LYS A 47 -11.26 3.32 0.41
N ARG A 48 -10.50 2.39 0.97
CA ARG A 48 -9.03 2.49 1.06
C ARG A 48 -8.37 1.82 -0.14
N PHE A 49 -7.40 2.51 -0.72
CA PHE A 49 -6.58 2.06 -1.83
C PHE A 49 -5.10 2.17 -1.47
N MET A 50 -4.28 1.26 -2.01
CA MET A 50 -2.83 1.39 -2.00
C MET A 50 -2.40 1.97 -3.34
N VAL A 51 -1.96 3.22 -3.33
CA VAL A 51 -1.54 3.95 -4.54
C VAL A 51 -0.02 3.97 -4.59
N HIS A 52 0.57 3.60 -5.73
CA HIS A 52 2.01 3.69 -5.91
C HIS A 52 2.43 5.17 -5.96
N THR A 53 3.57 5.51 -5.37
CA THR A 53 4.02 6.90 -5.27
C THR A 53 4.26 7.55 -6.63
N THR A 54 4.46 6.78 -7.71
CA THR A 54 4.59 7.34 -9.06
C THR A 54 3.28 7.93 -9.59
N THR A 55 2.13 7.38 -9.19
CA THR A 55 0.81 7.87 -9.62
C THR A 55 0.50 9.25 -9.03
N LEU A 56 1.11 9.59 -7.89
CA LEU A 56 0.95 10.90 -7.25
C LEU A 56 1.50 12.05 -8.11
N TYR A 57 2.33 11.77 -9.11
CA TYR A 57 2.88 12.76 -10.05
C TYR A 57 2.02 12.95 -11.30
N ASP A 58 0.98 12.14 -11.51
CA ASP A 58 0.09 12.29 -12.65
C ASP A 58 -0.74 13.57 -12.49
N ALA A 59 -0.87 14.35 -13.57
CA ALA A 59 -1.54 15.65 -13.53
C ALA A 59 -2.97 15.56 -12.96
N GLU A 60 -3.72 14.52 -13.33
CA GLU A 60 -5.06 14.28 -12.80
C GLU A 60 -5.03 14.00 -11.28
N PHE A 61 -4.01 13.28 -10.78
CA PHE A 61 -3.89 13.00 -9.37
C PHE A 61 -3.50 14.26 -8.58
N LEU A 62 -2.64 15.10 -9.16
CA LEU A 62 -2.27 16.39 -8.57
C LEU A 62 -3.48 17.32 -8.42
N GLU A 63 -4.40 17.34 -9.39
CA GLU A 63 -5.67 18.09 -9.25
C GLU A 63 -6.52 17.57 -8.08
N LEU A 64 -6.59 16.25 -7.90
CA LEU A 64 -7.29 15.66 -6.75
C LEU A 64 -6.64 16.02 -5.41
N LEU A 65 -5.30 16.04 -5.37
CA LEU A 65 -4.56 16.46 -4.18
C LEU A 65 -4.79 17.93 -3.84
N SER A 66 -4.84 18.81 -4.85
CA SER A 66 -5.15 20.23 -4.65
C SER A 66 -6.55 20.41 -4.05
N ARG A 67 -7.57 19.75 -4.61
CA ARG A 67 -8.94 19.78 -4.06
C ARG A 67 -9.00 19.25 -2.63
N ALA A 68 -8.31 18.16 -2.35
CA ALA A 68 -8.25 17.59 -1.01
C ALA A 68 -7.58 18.55 0.00
N ALA A 69 -6.55 19.29 -0.42
CA ALA A 69 -5.89 20.29 0.40
C ALA A 69 -6.82 21.50 0.67
N GLU A 70 -7.64 21.90 -0.29
CA GLU A 70 -8.64 22.96 -0.10
C GLU A 70 -9.76 22.55 0.87
N GLU A 71 -10.25 21.31 0.77
CA GLU A 71 -11.37 20.82 1.59
C GLU A 71 -10.94 20.41 3.01
N TYR A 72 -9.80 19.73 3.13
CA TYR A 72 -9.36 19.11 4.39
C TYR A 72 -8.10 19.74 4.98
N GLY A 73 -7.39 20.58 4.22
CA GLY A 73 -6.06 21.07 4.61
C GLY A 73 -5.01 19.96 4.64
N PHE A 74 -3.91 20.22 5.35
CA PHE A 74 -2.77 19.31 5.47
C PHE A 74 -2.72 18.57 6.83
N CYS A 75 -3.80 18.62 7.61
CA CYS A 75 -3.85 18.04 8.96
C CYS A 75 -4.14 16.52 8.98
N ASN A 76 -4.02 15.85 7.83
CA ASN A 76 -4.30 14.42 7.69
C ASN A 76 -3.25 13.57 8.41
N GLN A 77 -3.63 12.88 9.48
CA GLN A 77 -2.75 11.92 10.16
C GLN A 77 -2.89 10.52 9.55
N GLY A 78 -1.77 9.99 9.06
CA GLY A 78 -1.63 8.60 8.62
C GLY A 78 -2.18 8.28 7.23
N ILE A 79 -3.43 8.63 6.94
CA ILE A 79 -4.10 8.28 5.68
C ILE A 79 -4.46 9.54 4.91
N LEU A 80 -4.04 9.61 3.64
CA LEU A 80 -4.42 10.67 2.72
C LEU A 80 -5.90 10.50 2.32
N ARG A 81 -6.70 11.55 2.45
CA ARG A 81 -8.11 11.56 2.07
C ARG A 81 -8.32 12.33 0.78
N ILE A 82 -9.09 11.76 -0.15
CA ILE A 82 -9.38 12.36 -1.45
C ILE A 82 -10.91 12.43 -1.63
N PRO A 83 -11.49 13.63 -1.80
CA PRO A 83 -12.92 13.80 -2.04
C PRO A 83 -13.23 13.47 -3.51
N TYR A 84 -13.48 12.19 -3.78
CA TYR A 84 -13.79 11.71 -5.12
C TYR A 84 -14.71 10.51 -5.07
N GLU A 85 -15.48 10.30 -6.13
CA GLU A 85 -16.33 9.12 -6.23
C GLU A 85 -15.48 7.86 -6.34
N THR A 86 -15.69 6.92 -5.43
CA THR A 86 -14.91 5.69 -5.33
C THR A 86 -14.85 4.88 -6.62
N LYS A 87 -15.98 4.74 -7.34
CA LYS A 87 -16.04 3.96 -8.59
C LYS A 87 -15.28 4.65 -9.72
N ALA A 88 -15.51 5.95 -9.91
CA ALA A 88 -14.78 6.74 -10.88
C ALA A 88 -13.27 6.73 -10.59
N PHE A 89 -12.86 6.78 -9.31
CA PHE A 89 -11.45 6.66 -8.93
C PHE A 89 -10.86 5.32 -9.35
N GLU A 90 -11.58 4.23 -9.09
CA GLU A 90 -11.15 2.87 -9.41
C GLU A 90 -10.97 2.69 -10.93
N GLU A 91 -11.92 3.18 -11.72
CA GLU A 91 -11.83 3.14 -13.18
C GLU A 91 -10.69 4.02 -13.70
N ARG A 92 -10.53 5.25 -13.21
CA ARG A 92 -9.53 6.19 -13.73
C ARG A 92 -8.10 5.81 -13.34
N MET A 93 -7.90 5.32 -12.11
CA MET A 93 -6.56 5.08 -11.57
C MET A 93 -6.13 3.61 -11.66
N PHE A 94 -7.06 2.66 -11.78
CA PHE A 94 -6.75 1.22 -11.74
C PHE A 94 -7.31 0.39 -12.91
N ASN A 95 -8.12 0.93 -13.83
CA ASN A 95 -8.35 0.23 -15.10
C ASN A 95 -7.11 0.31 -15.98
N VAL A 96 -6.15 -0.56 -15.69
CA VAL A 96 -5.43 -1.24 -16.75
C VAL A 96 -6.46 -2.17 -17.38
N SER A 97 -7.17 -1.67 -18.40
CA SER A 97 -7.93 -2.54 -19.28
C SER A 97 -7.04 -3.72 -19.66
N THR A 98 -7.54 -4.92 -19.46
CA THR A 98 -7.02 -6.14 -20.03
C THR A 98 -7.13 -6.07 -21.56
N TYR A 99 -6.35 -5.20 -22.21
CA TYR A 99 -5.94 -5.41 -23.58
C TYR A 99 -4.70 -6.31 -23.51
N THR A 100 -4.95 -7.61 -23.64
CA THR A 100 -4.00 -8.55 -24.22
C THR A 100 -3.60 -8.02 -25.59
N GLY A 101 -2.54 -7.21 -25.59
CA GLY A 101 -1.94 -6.57 -26.75
C GLY A 101 -0.63 -5.90 -26.34
N GLY A 102 0.31 -6.70 -25.83
CA GLY A 102 1.67 -6.26 -25.56
C GLY A 102 1.85 -5.58 -24.20
N ARG A 103 2.25 -6.36 -23.20
CA ARG A 103 2.94 -5.82 -22.02
C ARG A 103 4.21 -5.11 -22.48
N LYS A 104 4.20 -3.78 -22.65
CA LYS A 104 5.42 -3.01 -22.38
C LYS A 104 5.60 -3.00 -20.86
N ARG A 105 6.27 -4.05 -20.39
CA ARG A 105 7.08 -3.98 -19.18
C ARG A 105 8.04 -2.82 -19.40
N ILE A 106 7.69 -1.63 -18.93
CA ILE A 106 8.68 -0.58 -18.75
C ILE A 106 9.47 -1.02 -17.53
N SER A 107 10.49 -1.84 -17.76
CA SER A 107 11.55 -2.02 -16.79
C SER A 107 12.31 -0.69 -16.77
N PRO A 108 12.31 0.09 -15.68
CA PRO A 108 13.21 1.22 -15.58
C PRO A 108 14.62 0.65 -15.61
N LYS A 109 15.31 0.79 -16.75
CA LYS A 109 16.77 0.60 -16.81
C LYS A 109 17.36 1.76 -16.01
N ILE A 110 17.63 1.51 -14.73
CA ILE A 110 18.49 2.36 -13.93
C ILE A 110 19.88 2.24 -14.56
N ARG A 111 20.22 3.17 -15.46
CA ARG A 111 21.59 3.37 -15.90
C ARG A 111 22.29 4.08 -14.75
N VAL A 112 23.15 3.35 -14.05
CA VAL A 112 24.10 3.95 -13.12
C VAL A 112 25.08 4.77 -13.96
N PRO A 113 25.30 6.07 -13.68
CA PRO A 113 26.34 6.83 -14.35
C PRO A 113 27.72 6.31 -13.91
N GLU A 114 28.66 6.24 -14.87
CA GLU A 114 30.09 5.97 -14.61
C GLU A 114 30.73 7.08 -13.77
#